data_AF-A0A167P8K5-F1
#
_entry.id   AF-A0A167P8K5-F1
#
_cell.length_a   1.000
_cell.length_b   1.000
_cell.length_c   1.000
_cell.angle_alpha   90.00
_cell.angle_beta   90.00
_cell.angle_gamma   90.00
#
_symmetry.space_group_name_H-M   'P 1'
#
loop_
_entity.id
_entity.type
_entity.pdbx_description
1 polymer ?
#
loop_
_entity_poly.entity_id
_entity_poly.type
_entity_poly.pdbx_seq_one_letter_code
_entity_poly.pdbx_strand_id
1 'polypeptide(L)'
;MTTEPIEPIEPTELQCHCSKCGVIFVRHSQLKGHSKEYHSAKVTVNYPYSAAPTVVYRREDGTFPCICGGSYATSSSFRRHVKKNICQGAQRADSSSLYSSNDDEIEATEDENPDGDDIESTLDMVDARLPQTLKCPAASTLEPLEQSHRSYEHAILHACGVMHLSQDEAKRHIKFIDALDLKPIALIDQDGNEENCLVSNEVIERLSSTHSNFSFHEVNPTKKRKISSTDELDADTPQQGIHLDASLSYVIDSSPYAHTLQSETYIELNSEICELLNTDWLMGPQLRYFCAQVFAGAILLESETGQAMLVNSIEVYGRTISQDVHRERYIFKDETLRASSLPPVDSIYPNVCVSYAMYAKNRSLVIGTKTFGGYITSGVMLNGKSMPEIGPSFSQFVLTKHLARNIKIYINKKSFEDAQIIANNRESKQLYGFAILSQLRNLRSLFHCPSTYIMCRATSRLMNDHPTRPYTIFTYADSDKVPLDSDARVASELFQTVALAVLDGGYQGTLEKNDVLRLRKRCEEGEIYDCLQNILDLYLMVDDCSSISILGNRALNLQLTNCADLLWPSLAIANEAVVQAIADTLEKASVFDTV
;
A
#
# COMPACT_ATOMS: atom_id res chain seq x y z
N MET A 1 68.75 12.41 27.00
CA MET A 1 68.58 11.25 26.10
C MET A 1 67.79 11.74 24.90
N THR A 2 68.33 11.55 23.70
CA THR A 2 67.69 11.92 22.43
C THR A 2 66.74 10.82 21.99
N THR A 3 65.49 11.17 21.69
CA THR A 3 64.51 10.26 21.07
C THR A 3 64.57 10.43 19.56
N GLU A 4 65.10 9.43 18.85
CA GLU A 4 65.07 9.40 17.38
C GLU A 4 63.66 9.04 16.88
N PRO A 5 63.24 9.51 15.69
CA PRO A 5 61.96 9.12 15.10
C PRO A 5 62.00 7.68 14.61
N ILE A 6 60.97 6.89 14.92
CA ILE A 6 60.79 5.55 14.34
C ILE A 6 60.21 5.72 12.93
N GLU A 7 60.92 5.21 11.91
CA GLU A 7 60.40 5.18 10.54
C GLU A 7 59.20 4.22 10.43
N PRO A 8 58.15 4.59 9.67
CA PRO A 8 56.97 3.75 9.51
C PRO A 8 57.28 2.53 8.64
N ILE A 9 57.19 1.33 9.23
CA ILE A 9 57.29 0.06 8.49
C ILE A 9 56.10 -0.02 7.53
N GLU A 10 56.36 -0.03 6.21
CA GLU A 10 55.30 -0.24 5.22
C GLU A 10 54.67 -1.63 5.39
N PRO A 11 53.32 -1.73 5.45
CA PRO A 11 52.66 -3.00 5.59
C PRO A 11 52.73 -3.79 4.27
N THR A 12 53.57 -4.82 4.23
CA THR A 12 53.61 -5.79 3.12
C THR A 12 52.21 -6.42 2.93
N GLU A 13 51.49 -6.00 1.88
CA GLU A 13 50.14 -6.50 1.59
C GLU A 13 50.16 -8.03 1.42
N LEU A 14 49.32 -8.74 2.17
CA LEU A 14 49.19 -10.20 2.08
C LEU A 14 48.57 -10.61 0.73
N GLN A 15 49.44 -10.88 -0.25
CA GLN A 15 49.07 -11.36 -1.57
C GLN A 15 48.36 -12.72 -1.48
N CYS A 16 47.12 -12.77 -1.98
CA CYS A 16 46.25 -13.94 -1.95
C CYS A 16 46.33 -14.68 -3.29
N HIS A 17 46.87 -15.91 -3.34
CA HIS A 17 46.96 -16.69 -4.58
C HIS A 17 45.81 -17.69 -4.74
N CYS A 18 45.47 -18.05 -5.99
CA CYS A 18 44.48 -19.07 -6.27
C CYS A 18 45.10 -20.47 -6.35
N SER A 19 44.71 -21.36 -5.43
CA SER A 19 45.19 -22.74 -5.36
C SER A 19 44.89 -23.63 -6.58
N LYS A 20 44.03 -23.18 -7.52
CA LYS A 20 43.66 -23.90 -8.74
C LYS A 20 44.39 -23.46 -10.01
N CYS A 21 45.05 -22.30 -10.01
CA CYS A 21 45.71 -21.75 -11.20
C CYS A 21 46.92 -20.85 -10.94
N GLY A 22 47.34 -20.67 -9.69
CA GLY A 22 48.50 -19.85 -9.30
C GLY A 22 48.31 -18.33 -9.40
N VAL A 23 47.22 -17.81 -9.99
CA VAL A 23 47.01 -16.36 -10.15
C VAL A 23 46.97 -15.66 -8.79
N ILE A 24 47.75 -14.58 -8.66
CA ILE A 24 47.95 -13.80 -7.44
C ILE A 24 47.02 -12.58 -7.45
N PHE A 25 46.46 -12.23 -6.28
CA PHE A 25 45.55 -11.12 -6.07
C PHE A 25 45.99 -10.26 -4.89
N VAL A 26 45.85 -8.94 -5.03
CA VAL A 26 46.12 -7.96 -3.96
C VAL A 26 45.08 -8.08 -2.84
N ARG A 27 43.84 -8.45 -3.17
CA ARG A 27 42.73 -8.53 -2.21
C ARG A 27 41.99 -9.86 -2.27
N HIS A 28 41.68 -10.44 -1.11
CA HIS A 28 40.92 -11.69 -0.99
C HIS A 28 39.54 -11.65 -1.67
N SER A 29 38.93 -10.47 -1.80
CA SER A 29 37.70 -10.27 -2.58
C SER A 29 37.87 -10.53 -4.09
N GLN A 30 39.03 -10.18 -4.67
CA GLN A 30 39.36 -10.48 -6.07
C GLN A 30 39.55 -11.99 -6.27
N LEU A 31 40.25 -12.67 -5.33
CA LEU A 31 40.40 -14.13 -5.33
C LEU A 31 39.03 -14.84 -5.27
N LYS A 32 38.11 -14.38 -4.40
CA LYS A 32 36.72 -14.90 -4.36
C LYS A 32 35.97 -14.69 -5.67
N GLY A 33 36.13 -13.53 -6.31
CA GLY A 33 35.54 -13.23 -7.63
C GLY A 33 36.10 -14.16 -8.72
N HIS A 34 37.43 -14.28 -8.81
CA HIS A 34 38.12 -15.16 -9.74
C HIS A 34 37.69 -16.62 -9.59
N SER A 35 37.71 -17.15 -8.37
CA SER A 35 37.32 -18.54 -8.10
C SER A 35 35.87 -18.83 -8.54
N LYS A 36 34.96 -17.87 -8.36
CA LYS A 36 33.56 -17.96 -8.81
C LYS A 36 33.43 -17.94 -10.34
N GLU A 37 34.24 -17.16 -11.04
CA GLU A 37 34.16 -17.06 -12.50
C GLU A 37 34.82 -18.23 -13.25
N TYR A 38 36.05 -18.59 -12.83
CA TYR A 38 36.90 -19.54 -13.53
C TYR A 38 36.90 -20.95 -12.93
N HIS A 39 36.45 -21.12 -11.68
CA HIS A 39 36.61 -22.39 -10.95
C HIS A 39 35.33 -22.94 -10.27
N SER A 40 34.18 -22.28 -10.44
CA SER A 40 32.88 -22.92 -10.18
C SER A 40 32.64 -24.06 -11.18
N ALA A 41 32.34 -25.25 -10.65
CA ALA A 41 32.08 -26.47 -11.41
C ALA A 41 30.67 -26.52 -12.03
N LYS A 42 29.72 -25.70 -11.53
CA LYS A 42 28.38 -25.57 -12.08
C LYS A 42 27.86 -24.14 -11.98
N VAL A 43 26.95 -23.77 -12.88
CA VAL A 43 26.28 -22.47 -12.93
C VAL A 43 24.78 -22.67 -13.15
N THR A 44 23.96 -22.13 -12.24
CA THR A 44 22.51 -22.08 -12.43
C THR A 44 22.14 -20.89 -13.31
N VAL A 45 21.28 -21.12 -14.29
CA VAL A 45 20.68 -20.13 -15.20
C VAL A 45 19.19 -20.39 -15.40
N ASN A 46 18.42 -19.34 -15.64
CA ASN A 46 17.02 -19.45 -16.04
C ASN A 46 16.96 -19.21 -17.55
N TYR A 47 16.67 -20.25 -18.34
CA TYR A 47 16.46 -20.10 -19.78
C TYR A 47 15.07 -19.50 -20.05
N PRO A 48 14.89 -18.67 -21.11
CA PRO A 48 13.62 -17.97 -21.37
C PRO A 48 12.38 -18.88 -21.56
N TYR A 49 12.61 -20.15 -21.90
CA TYR A 49 11.62 -21.19 -22.20
C TYR A 49 11.53 -22.28 -21.12
N SER A 50 12.27 -22.17 -20.00
CA SER A 50 12.20 -23.13 -18.89
C SER A 50 11.52 -22.49 -17.68
N ALA A 51 10.50 -23.15 -17.14
CA ALA A 51 9.88 -22.76 -15.87
C ALA A 51 10.81 -22.99 -14.66
N ALA A 52 11.75 -23.95 -14.76
CA ALA A 52 12.68 -24.31 -13.70
C ALA A 52 14.10 -23.77 -13.96
N PRO A 53 14.87 -23.37 -12.93
CA PRO A 53 16.29 -23.03 -13.07
C PRO A 53 17.12 -24.24 -13.53
N THR A 54 17.86 -24.09 -14.62
CA THR A 54 18.71 -25.15 -15.18
C THR A 54 20.12 -25.05 -14.60
N VAL A 55 20.65 -26.18 -14.13
CA VAL A 55 22.03 -26.28 -13.63
C VAL A 55 22.93 -26.79 -14.75
N VAL A 56 23.88 -25.97 -15.19
CA VAL A 56 24.83 -26.32 -16.25
C VAL A 56 26.21 -26.56 -15.63
N TYR A 57 26.78 -27.72 -15.91
CA TYR A 57 28.10 -28.13 -15.41
C TYR A 57 29.21 -27.64 -16.35
N ARG A 58 30.40 -27.38 -15.79
CA ARG A 58 31.61 -27.07 -16.55
C ARG A 58 32.21 -28.37 -17.09
N ARG A 59 32.56 -28.39 -18.38
CA ARG A 59 33.26 -29.50 -19.03
C ARG A 59 34.73 -29.57 -18.61
N GLU A 60 35.37 -30.69 -18.93
CA GLU A 60 36.82 -30.92 -18.76
C GLU A 60 37.67 -29.90 -19.55
N ASP A 61 37.16 -29.42 -20.70
CA ASP A 61 37.75 -28.31 -21.48
C ASP A 61 37.73 -26.94 -20.75
N GLY A 62 37.18 -26.89 -19.53
CA GLY A 62 37.09 -25.69 -18.70
C GLY A 62 35.92 -24.76 -19.04
N THR A 63 35.03 -25.12 -19.96
CA THR A 63 33.94 -24.24 -20.45
C THR A 63 32.53 -24.70 -20.03
N PHE A 64 31.58 -23.76 -20.05
CA PHE A 64 30.16 -24.02 -19.89
C PHE A 64 29.47 -24.09 -21.26
N PRO A 65 28.94 -25.26 -21.67
CA PRO A 65 28.21 -25.40 -22.93
C PRO A 65 26.81 -24.81 -22.85
N CYS A 66 26.34 -24.19 -23.93
CA CYS A 66 24.97 -23.72 -24.09
C CYS A 66 24.23 -24.54 -25.17
N ILE A 67 22.90 -24.65 -25.09
CA ILE A 67 22.11 -25.42 -26.07
C ILE A 67 22.11 -24.82 -27.49
N CYS A 68 22.65 -23.61 -27.66
CA CYS A 68 22.90 -22.98 -28.96
C CYS A 68 24.21 -23.43 -29.64
N GLY A 69 24.97 -24.35 -29.02
CA GLY A 69 26.29 -24.78 -29.47
C GLY A 69 27.45 -23.87 -29.05
N GLY A 70 27.18 -22.65 -28.56
CA GLY A 70 28.20 -21.77 -27.99
C GLY A 70 28.72 -22.29 -26.66
N SER A 71 30.03 -22.11 -26.39
CA SER A 71 30.65 -22.48 -25.11
C SER A 71 31.43 -21.31 -24.48
N TYR A 72 31.46 -21.28 -23.15
CA TYR A 72 31.80 -20.07 -22.39
C TYR A 72 32.76 -20.36 -21.22
N ALA A 73 33.94 -19.74 -21.21
CA ALA A 73 34.97 -19.98 -20.20
C ALA A 73 34.66 -19.42 -18.78
N THR A 74 33.68 -18.50 -18.65
CA THR A 74 33.34 -17.86 -17.36
C THR A 74 31.86 -17.87 -17.05
N SER A 75 31.50 -17.94 -15.77
CA SER A 75 30.10 -17.99 -15.32
C SER A 75 29.30 -16.75 -15.75
N SER A 76 29.94 -15.57 -15.77
CA SER A 76 29.35 -14.30 -16.18
C SER A 76 29.24 -14.14 -17.69
N SER A 77 30.13 -14.71 -18.51
CA SER A 77 29.94 -14.69 -19.96
C SER A 77 28.78 -15.60 -20.36
N PHE A 78 28.70 -16.80 -19.78
CA PHE A 78 27.59 -17.73 -19.93
C PHE A 78 26.24 -17.09 -19.53
N ARG A 79 26.15 -16.55 -18.30
CA ARG A 79 24.94 -15.86 -17.81
C ARG A 79 24.53 -14.66 -18.67
N ARG A 80 25.51 -13.91 -19.19
CA ARG A 80 25.25 -12.74 -20.07
C ARG A 80 24.71 -13.16 -21.43
N HIS A 81 25.19 -14.28 -21.98
CA HIS A 81 24.63 -14.86 -23.20
C HIS A 81 23.17 -15.30 -23.00
N VAL A 82 22.88 -16.09 -21.96
CA VAL A 82 21.51 -16.57 -21.67
C VAL A 82 20.56 -15.39 -21.40
N LYS A 83 20.96 -14.41 -20.58
CA LYS A 83 20.13 -13.23 -20.25
C LYS A 83 19.85 -12.32 -21.45
N LYS A 84 20.69 -12.30 -22.49
CA LYS A 84 20.49 -11.48 -23.70
C LYS A 84 19.55 -12.13 -24.75
N ASN A 85 18.92 -13.27 -24.47
CA ASN A 85 18.03 -14.00 -25.39
C ASN A 85 18.69 -14.42 -26.73
N ILE A 86 20.02 -14.46 -26.80
CA ILE A 86 20.78 -14.86 -28.01
C ILE A 86 20.72 -16.39 -28.23
N CYS A 87 20.24 -17.15 -27.24
CA CYS A 87 20.14 -18.62 -27.28
C CYS A 87 18.88 -19.11 -28.02
N GLN A 88 18.86 -19.01 -29.36
CA GLN A 88 17.76 -19.52 -30.21
C GLN A 88 17.85 -21.03 -30.53
N GLY A 89 18.81 -21.77 -29.95
CA GLY A 89 19.19 -23.13 -30.38
C GLY A 89 18.08 -24.19 -30.38
N ALA A 90 17.01 -24.00 -29.61
CA ALA A 90 15.90 -24.96 -29.49
C ALA A 90 15.14 -25.21 -30.81
N GLN A 91 15.20 -24.30 -31.79
CA GLN A 91 14.54 -24.48 -33.10
C GLN A 91 15.29 -25.39 -34.09
N ARG A 92 16.36 -26.10 -33.67
CA ARG A 92 17.15 -26.99 -34.54
C ARG A 92 17.43 -28.38 -33.97
N ALA A 93 16.84 -28.74 -32.84
CA ALA A 93 17.08 -30.02 -32.17
C ALA A 93 15.79 -30.87 -32.16
N ASP A 94 15.42 -31.38 -33.33
CA ASP A 94 14.38 -32.40 -33.46
C ASP A 94 14.91 -33.57 -34.34
N SER A 95 14.54 -34.79 -33.98
CA SER A 95 14.94 -36.07 -34.61
C SER A 95 16.46 -36.36 -34.78
N SER A 96 17.05 -37.12 -33.85
CA SER A 96 17.74 -38.42 -34.10
C SER A 96 18.81 -38.77 -33.03
N SER A 97 18.99 -40.09 -32.81
CA SER A 97 20.06 -40.82 -32.09
C SER A 97 21.13 -40.01 -31.30
N LEU A 98 21.41 -40.37 -30.05
CA LEU A 98 22.11 -41.62 -29.73
C LEU A 98 21.75 -42.21 -28.35
N TYR A 99 21.37 -43.49 -28.34
CA TYR A 99 21.54 -44.38 -27.19
C TYR A 99 22.84 -45.17 -27.37
N SER A 100 23.61 -45.32 -26.30
CA SER A 100 24.48 -46.48 -26.04
C SER A 100 24.57 -46.65 -24.54
N SER A 101 24.55 -47.90 -24.10
CA SER A 101 24.32 -48.33 -22.72
C SER A 101 25.58 -48.95 -22.09
N ASN A 102 25.42 -49.52 -20.88
CA ASN A 102 26.39 -50.33 -20.13
C ASN A 102 27.53 -49.52 -19.47
N ASP A 103 28.15 -49.91 -18.35
CA ASP A 103 27.83 -50.71 -17.13
C ASP A 103 28.94 -50.32 -16.11
N ASP A 104 28.87 -50.47 -14.79
CA ASP A 104 27.79 -50.89 -13.85
C ASP A 104 27.25 -49.60 -13.12
N GLU A 105 26.81 -49.47 -11.85
CA GLU A 105 26.69 -50.27 -10.61
C GLU A 105 25.33 -49.97 -9.92
N ILE A 106 24.96 -50.76 -8.89
CA ILE A 106 23.67 -50.72 -8.17
C ILE A 106 23.90 -50.41 -6.69
N GLU A 107 23.09 -49.51 -6.10
CA GLU A 107 22.54 -49.76 -4.76
C GLU A 107 21.10 -49.23 -4.72
N ALA A 108 20.17 -50.05 -4.20
CA ALA A 108 18.75 -49.89 -4.41
C ALA A 108 17.99 -49.46 -3.13
N THR A 109 16.71 -49.16 -3.36
CA THR A 109 15.51 -49.40 -2.52
C THR A 109 15.72 -50.14 -1.19
N GLU A 110 15.00 -49.78 -0.14
CA GLU A 110 13.64 -50.26 0.20
C GLU A 110 13.08 -49.37 1.34
N ASP A 111 11.79 -49.20 1.63
CA ASP A 111 10.52 -49.58 0.97
C ASP A 111 9.43 -48.55 1.47
N GLU A 112 8.10 -48.66 1.36
CA GLU A 112 7.16 -49.79 1.23
C GLU A 112 5.98 -49.44 0.27
N ASN A 113 5.39 -50.45 -0.35
CA ASN A 113 4.03 -50.38 -0.92
C ASN A 113 2.98 -50.40 0.21
N PRO A 114 1.70 -50.12 -0.09
CA PRO A 114 0.81 -51.29 -0.16
C PRO A 114 -0.27 -51.21 -1.26
N ASP A 115 -0.36 -52.27 -2.06
CA ASP A 115 -1.63 -52.74 -2.62
C ASP A 115 -2.16 -53.86 -1.71
N GLY A 116 -3.45 -53.80 -1.32
CA GLY A 116 -4.08 -54.87 -0.55
C GLY A 116 -5.13 -54.43 0.48
N ASP A 117 -6.32 -54.02 0.01
CA ASP A 117 -7.57 -54.74 0.30
C ASP A 117 -8.80 -53.95 -0.24
N ASP A 118 -9.76 -54.67 -0.81
CA ASP A 118 -11.03 -54.10 -1.30
C ASP A 118 -11.91 -53.66 -0.12
N ILE A 119 -11.89 -52.37 0.20
CA ILE A 119 -12.96 -51.71 0.95
C ILE A 119 -13.70 -50.78 -0.02
N GLU A 120 -14.95 -51.14 -0.32
CA GLU A 120 -15.89 -50.33 -1.11
C GLU A 120 -16.33 -49.08 -0.31
N SER A 121 -15.37 -48.19 -0.04
CA SER A 121 -15.62 -46.90 0.54
C SER A 121 -16.24 -46.01 -0.54
N THR A 122 -17.56 -45.85 -0.47
CA THR A 122 -18.23 -44.71 -1.09
C THR A 122 -17.76 -43.44 -0.38
N LEU A 123 -16.60 -42.94 -0.78
CA LEU A 123 -16.23 -41.54 -0.62
C LEU A 123 -17.26 -40.75 -1.42
N ASP A 124 -18.32 -40.33 -0.74
CA ASP A 124 -19.31 -39.41 -1.26
C ASP A 124 -18.56 -38.27 -1.95
N MET A 125 -18.85 -38.05 -3.23
CA MET A 125 -18.35 -36.88 -3.94
C MET A 125 -18.82 -35.66 -3.17
N VAL A 126 -17.91 -35.06 -2.38
CA VAL A 126 -18.25 -33.90 -1.57
C VAL A 126 -18.63 -32.79 -2.54
N ASP A 127 -19.94 -32.55 -2.66
CA ASP A 127 -20.54 -31.47 -3.44
C ASP A 127 -20.27 -30.15 -2.71
N ALA A 128 -18.99 -29.80 -2.65
CA ALA A 128 -18.39 -28.69 -1.93
C ALA A 128 -18.69 -27.38 -2.66
N ARG A 129 -19.98 -27.08 -2.83
CA ARG A 129 -20.47 -25.83 -3.39
C ARG A 129 -20.08 -24.71 -2.43
N LEU A 130 -18.95 -24.07 -2.74
CA LEU A 130 -18.46 -22.90 -2.03
C LEU A 130 -19.61 -21.89 -1.87
N PRO A 131 -19.83 -21.33 -0.65
CA PRO A 131 -21.00 -20.52 -0.35
C PRO A 131 -21.25 -19.42 -1.40
N GLN A 132 -22.38 -19.50 -2.10
CA GLN A 132 -22.68 -18.59 -3.20
C GLN A 132 -23.17 -17.21 -2.72
N THR A 133 -23.66 -17.13 -1.49
CA THR A 133 -24.21 -15.92 -0.87
C THR A 133 -23.25 -15.34 0.17
N LEU A 134 -22.54 -14.28 -0.20
CA LEU A 134 -21.85 -13.42 0.75
C LEU A 134 -22.90 -12.64 1.56
N LYS A 135 -22.86 -12.74 2.88
CA LYS A 135 -23.67 -11.89 3.77
C LYS A 135 -22.91 -10.61 4.05
N CYS A 136 -23.28 -9.53 3.37
CA CYS A 136 -22.79 -8.19 3.69
C CYS A 136 -23.60 -7.66 4.91
N PRO A 137 -22.98 -7.29 6.05
CA PRO A 137 -23.71 -6.82 7.23
C PRO A 137 -24.31 -5.45 6.96
N ALA A 138 -25.63 -5.28 7.12
CA ALA A 138 -26.31 -4.07 6.65
C ALA A 138 -25.87 -2.82 7.43
N ALA A 139 -25.67 -1.70 6.73
CA ALA A 139 -25.37 -0.41 7.37
C ALA A 139 -26.47 0.11 8.32
N SER A 140 -27.66 -0.52 8.32
CA SER A 140 -28.74 -0.29 9.29
C SER A 140 -28.71 -1.23 10.50
N THR A 141 -27.99 -2.35 10.46
CA THR A 141 -27.71 -3.22 11.62
C THR A 141 -26.39 -2.90 12.30
N LEU A 142 -25.52 -2.14 11.62
CA LEU A 142 -24.41 -1.45 12.26
C LEU A 142 -24.98 -0.20 12.95
N GLU A 143 -25.03 -0.25 14.27
CA GLU A 143 -25.27 0.95 15.08
C GLU A 143 -24.24 2.01 14.66
N PRO A 144 -24.68 3.25 14.32
CA PRO A 144 -23.77 4.38 14.34
C PRO A 144 -23.10 4.43 15.72
N LEU A 145 -21.94 5.04 15.82
CA LEU A 145 -21.56 5.60 17.11
C LEU A 145 -22.72 6.53 17.53
N GLU A 146 -23.41 6.17 18.62
CA GLU A 146 -24.23 7.14 19.35
C GLU A 146 -23.37 8.39 19.60
N GLN A 147 -23.99 9.56 19.78
CA GLN A 147 -23.29 10.77 20.18
C GLN A 147 -22.76 10.58 21.61
N SER A 148 -21.65 9.84 21.73
CA SER A 148 -21.13 9.38 23.00
C SER A 148 -20.57 10.58 23.73
N HIS A 149 -21.22 10.90 24.86
CA HIS A 149 -20.92 12.11 25.61
C HIS A 149 -19.43 12.24 25.87
N ARG A 150 -18.88 13.45 25.72
CA ARG A 150 -17.42 13.63 25.76
C ARG A 150 -16.91 13.05 27.07
N SER A 151 -15.97 12.10 26.98
CA SER A 151 -15.46 11.43 28.18
C SER A 151 -14.94 12.46 29.17
N TYR A 152 -15.08 12.21 30.47
CA TYR A 152 -14.79 13.16 31.57
C TYR A 152 -13.64 14.13 31.31
N GLU A 153 -12.51 13.60 30.85
CA GLU A 153 -11.29 14.36 30.65
C GLU A 153 -11.33 15.22 29.37
N HIS A 154 -11.99 14.76 28.29
CA HIS A 154 -12.28 15.58 27.11
C HIS A 154 -13.37 16.64 27.38
N ALA A 155 -14.39 16.33 28.18
CA ALA A 155 -15.41 17.30 28.58
C ALA A 155 -14.80 18.45 29.42
N ILE A 156 -13.79 18.16 30.24
CA ILE A 156 -12.98 19.19 30.93
C ILE A 156 -12.23 20.07 29.91
N LEU A 157 -11.52 19.45 28.95
CA LEU A 157 -10.74 20.20 27.95
C LEU A 157 -11.64 21.05 27.04
N HIS A 158 -12.84 20.58 26.70
CA HIS A 158 -13.86 21.32 25.96
C HIS A 158 -14.37 22.52 26.75
N ALA A 159 -14.81 22.30 28.00
CA ALA A 159 -15.31 23.36 28.86
C ALA A 159 -14.25 24.44 29.21
N CYS A 160 -12.97 24.11 29.11
CA CYS A 160 -11.86 25.06 29.22
C CYS A 160 -11.46 25.75 27.89
N GLY A 161 -11.98 25.31 26.73
CA GLY A 161 -11.58 25.82 25.41
C GLY A 161 -10.17 25.39 24.96
N VAL A 162 -9.57 24.40 25.61
CA VAL A 162 -8.14 24.00 25.46
C VAL A 162 -7.94 22.70 24.68
N MET A 163 -8.96 22.28 23.92
CA MET A 163 -8.99 21.07 23.07
C MET A 163 -7.85 21.01 22.02
N HIS A 164 -7.17 22.12 21.77
CA HIS A 164 -6.10 22.26 20.77
C HIS A 164 -4.67 22.19 21.36
N LEU A 165 -4.53 22.03 22.68
CA LEU A 165 -3.22 22.01 23.35
C LEU A 165 -2.52 20.65 23.27
N SER A 166 -1.21 20.63 23.53
CA SER A 166 -0.45 19.38 23.61
C SER A 166 -0.91 18.49 24.77
N GLN A 167 -0.71 17.18 24.69
CA GLN A 167 -1.13 16.25 25.74
C GLN A 167 -0.62 16.62 27.14
N ASP A 168 0.60 17.12 27.27
CA ASP A 168 1.17 17.48 28.58
C ASP A 168 0.57 18.78 29.14
N GLU A 169 0.09 19.67 28.28
CA GLU A 169 -0.66 20.86 28.67
C GLU A 169 -2.12 20.52 28.98
N ALA A 170 -2.74 19.61 28.22
CA ALA A 170 -4.06 19.06 28.52
C ALA A 170 -4.06 18.34 29.89
N LYS A 171 -3.06 17.49 30.16
CA LYS A 171 -2.85 16.83 31.46
C LYS A 171 -2.62 17.84 32.60
N ARG A 172 -2.05 19.02 32.35
CA ARG A 172 -1.96 20.12 33.35
C ARG A 172 -3.31 20.78 33.60
N HIS A 173 -4.10 21.04 32.56
CA HIS A 173 -5.44 21.62 32.71
C HIS A 173 -6.36 20.68 33.49
N ILE A 174 -6.40 19.39 33.15
CA ILE A 174 -7.18 18.39 33.90
C ILE A 174 -6.79 18.40 35.39
N LYS A 175 -5.50 18.31 35.71
CA LYS A 175 -5.01 18.40 37.11
C LYS A 175 -5.36 19.70 37.82
N PHE A 176 -5.46 20.82 37.10
CA PHE A 176 -5.84 22.11 37.67
C PHE A 176 -7.34 22.17 37.97
N ILE A 177 -8.18 21.65 37.08
CA ILE A 177 -9.64 21.53 37.28
C ILE A 177 -9.97 20.54 38.40
N ASP A 178 -9.25 19.42 38.47
CA ASP A 178 -9.32 18.46 39.58
C ASP A 178 -8.97 19.13 40.93
N ALA A 179 -7.97 20.02 40.95
CA ALA A 179 -7.55 20.76 42.14
C ALA A 179 -8.51 21.89 42.55
N LEU A 180 -9.50 22.21 41.71
CA LEU A 180 -10.58 23.17 42.01
C LEU A 180 -11.90 22.47 42.41
N ASP A 181 -11.93 21.14 42.49
CA ASP A 181 -13.15 20.31 42.68
C ASP A 181 -14.30 20.67 41.73
N LEU A 182 -13.93 20.95 40.47
CA LEU A 182 -14.86 21.22 39.38
C LEU A 182 -15.07 19.95 38.54
N LYS A 183 -16.32 19.63 38.25
CA LYS A 183 -16.71 18.55 37.34
C LYS A 183 -17.24 19.10 36.01
N PRO A 184 -17.03 18.38 34.90
CA PRO A 184 -17.77 18.59 33.67
C PRO A 184 -19.24 18.15 33.82
N ILE A 185 -20.16 19.01 33.37
CA ILE A 185 -21.51 18.61 32.95
C ILE A 185 -21.65 18.80 31.44
N ALA A 186 -22.48 17.97 30.82
CA ALA A 186 -22.93 18.12 29.44
C ALA A 186 -24.29 18.82 29.41
N LEU A 187 -24.37 19.91 28.67
CA LEU A 187 -25.59 20.59 28.24
C LEU A 187 -25.88 20.13 26.81
N ILE A 188 -27.13 19.83 26.51
CA ILE A 188 -27.56 19.48 25.14
C ILE A 188 -28.55 20.55 24.68
N ASP A 189 -28.35 21.10 23.48
CA ASP A 189 -29.26 22.08 22.89
C ASP A 189 -30.48 21.41 22.21
N GLN A 190 -31.23 22.18 21.42
CA GLN A 190 -32.44 21.68 20.73
C GLN A 190 -32.13 20.90 19.45
N ASP A 191 -30.92 21.03 18.91
CA ASP A 191 -30.46 20.40 17.67
C ASP A 191 -29.61 19.14 17.96
N GLY A 192 -29.24 18.92 19.23
CA GLY A 192 -28.52 17.74 19.72
C GLY A 192 -27.02 17.96 19.91
N ASN A 193 -26.54 19.21 19.92
CA ASN A 193 -25.13 19.51 20.14
C ASN A 193 -24.80 19.46 21.64
N GLU A 194 -23.66 18.83 21.99
CA GLU A 194 -23.14 18.84 23.36
C GLU A 194 -22.23 20.04 23.59
N GLU A 195 -22.59 20.86 24.57
CA GLU A 195 -21.72 21.85 25.19
C GLU A 195 -21.30 21.42 26.59
N ASN A 196 -20.05 21.67 26.97
CA ASN A 196 -19.52 21.25 28.27
C ASN A 196 -19.26 22.45 29.18
N CYS A 197 -19.65 22.34 30.46
CA CYS A 197 -19.44 23.37 31.47
C CYS A 197 -18.79 22.81 32.73
N LEU A 198 -17.91 23.58 33.37
CA LEU A 198 -17.29 23.20 34.64
C LEU A 198 -18.09 23.75 35.83
N VAL A 199 -18.48 22.85 36.73
CA VAL A 199 -19.43 23.11 37.81
C VAL A 199 -18.99 22.37 39.08
N SER A 200 -19.05 23.01 40.24
CA SER A 200 -18.70 22.36 41.51
C SER A 200 -19.80 21.40 41.99
N ASN A 201 -19.43 20.41 42.80
CA ASN A 201 -20.37 19.43 43.36
C ASN A 201 -21.60 20.08 44.03
N GLU A 202 -21.39 21.14 44.83
CA GLU A 202 -22.48 21.88 45.49
C GLU A 202 -23.47 22.53 44.52
N VAL A 203 -23.05 22.87 43.30
CA VAL A 203 -23.94 23.45 42.27
C VAL A 203 -24.67 22.34 41.53
N ILE A 204 -24.01 21.21 41.22
CA ILE A 204 -24.65 20.03 40.64
C ILE A 204 -25.77 19.51 41.54
N GLU A 205 -25.52 19.35 42.85
CA GLU A 205 -26.54 18.91 43.82
C GLU A 205 -27.75 19.86 43.90
N ARG A 206 -27.52 21.18 43.78
CA ARG A 206 -28.58 22.20 43.72
C ARG A 206 -29.38 22.18 42.42
N LEU A 207 -28.71 21.95 41.28
CA LEU A 207 -29.38 21.83 39.99
C LEU A 207 -30.22 20.54 39.94
N SER A 208 -29.70 19.42 40.43
CA SER A 208 -30.42 18.12 40.47
C SER A 208 -31.57 18.07 41.47
N SER A 209 -31.56 18.90 42.52
CA SER A 209 -32.65 19.00 43.50
C SER A 209 -33.71 20.06 43.16
N THR A 210 -33.37 21.04 42.32
CA THR A 210 -34.33 22.01 41.78
C THR A 210 -35.11 21.41 40.62
N HIS A 211 -36.43 21.56 40.58
CA HIS A 211 -37.23 21.22 39.39
C HIS A 211 -37.06 22.29 38.30
N SER A 212 -35.85 22.40 37.75
CA SER A 212 -35.50 23.34 36.68
C SER A 212 -35.80 22.79 35.29
N ASN A 213 -36.28 23.64 34.39
CA ASN A 213 -36.57 23.31 32.98
C ASN A 213 -35.31 23.11 32.10
N PHE A 214 -34.19 22.70 32.70
CA PHE A 214 -32.90 22.51 32.03
C PHE A 214 -32.46 21.05 32.15
N SER A 215 -32.36 20.36 31.01
CA SER A 215 -31.73 19.05 30.90
C SER A 215 -30.21 19.18 30.86
N PHE A 216 -29.53 18.52 31.79
CA PHE A 216 -28.08 18.39 31.81
C PHE A 216 -27.69 16.99 32.28
N HIS A 217 -26.51 16.52 31.86
CA HIS A 217 -25.99 15.20 32.21
C HIS A 217 -24.67 15.34 32.97
N GLU A 218 -24.53 14.67 34.11
CA GLU A 218 -23.25 14.63 34.84
C GLU A 218 -22.29 13.69 34.11
N VAL A 219 -21.23 14.24 33.53
CA VAL A 219 -20.19 13.43 32.89
C VAL A 219 -19.35 12.80 34.00
N ASN A 220 -19.28 11.47 34.01
CA ASN A 220 -18.70 10.71 35.12
C ASN A 220 -17.29 10.17 34.76
N PRO A 221 -16.32 10.18 35.71
CA PRO A 221 -14.96 9.70 35.46
C PRO A 221 -14.93 8.17 35.32
N THR A 222 -14.31 7.68 34.24
CA THR A 222 -14.32 6.25 33.85
C THR A 222 -13.62 5.31 34.83
N LYS A 223 -12.80 5.82 35.76
CA LYS A 223 -12.25 5.07 36.91
C LYS A 223 -12.18 5.96 38.14
N LYS A 224 -12.50 5.41 39.32
CA LYS A 224 -12.34 6.12 40.61
C LYS A 224 -10.86 6.39 40.89
N ARG A 225 -10.42 7.65 40.76
CA ARG A 225 -9.08 8.07 41.18
C ARG A 225 -8.95 7.92 42.70
N LYS A 226 -7.98 7.13 43.16
CA LYS A 226 -7.44 7.26 44.52
C LYS A 226 -6.41 8.38 44.50
N ILE A 227 -6.72 9.49 45.15
CA ILE A 227 -5.72 10.51 45.50
C ILE A 227 -5.24 10.18 46.92
N SER A 228 -4.13 9.45 47.04
CA SER A 228 -3.40 9.33 48.30
C SER A 228 -2.59 10.60 48.52
N SER A 229 -2.87 11.36 49.57
CA SER A 229 -2.18 12.62 49.87
C SER A 229 -0.83 12.40 50.58
N THR A 230 -0.12 11.31 50.27
CA THR A 230 1.07 10.83 51.00
C THR A 230 2.01 10.00 50.11
N ASP A 231 2.33 10.50 48.91
CA ASP A 231 3.29 9.86 48.00
C ASP A 231 4.68 10.49 48.18
N GLU A 232 5.39 10.13 49.25
CA GLU A 232 6.81 10.47 49.43
C GLU A 232 7.70 9.52 48.60
N LEU A 233 8.37 10.07 47.57
CA LEU A 233 9.68 9.64 47.05
C LEU A 233 10.02 8.12 47.00
N ASP A 234 9.17 7.29 46.39
CA ASP A 234 9.53 5.92 45.97
C ASP A 234 9.63 5.82 44.44
N ALA A 235 10.79 5.42 43.92
CA ALA A 235 11.19 5.66 42.52
C ALA A 235 10.82 4.53 41.53
N ASP A 236 10.42 3.36 42.00
CA ASP A 236 10.28 2.13 41.18
C ASP A 236 8.82 1.66 40.97
N THR A 237 7.82 2.48 41.32
CA THR A 237 6.42 2.18 40.96
C THR A 237 6.10 2.73 39.56
N PRO A 238 5.66 1.91 38.59
CA PRO A 238 5.19 2.42 37.30
C PRO A 238 3.97 3.32 37.53
N GLN A 239 4.15 4.63 37.32
CA GLN A 239 3.04 5.57 37.41
C GLN A 239 1.95 5.14 36.43
N GLN A 240 0.76 4.82 36.94
CA GLN A 240 -0.44 4.65 36.13
C GLN A 240 -0.86 6.03 35.62
N GLY A 241 -0.18 6.49 34.57
CA GLY A 241 -0.48 7.73 33.89
C GLY A 241 -1.92 7.74 33.41
N ILE A 242 -2.56 8.91 33.50
CA ILE A 242 -3.89 9.13 32.95
C ILE A 242 -3.81 8.89 31.44
N HIS A 243 -4.41 7.79 30.99
CA HIS A 243 -4.45 7.37 29.60
C HIS A 243 -5.66 8.02 28.93
N LEU A 244 -5.43 9.20 28.35
CA LEU A 244 -6.38 9.93 27.52
C LEU A 244 -6.59 9.17 26.21
N ASP A 245 -7.42 8.12 26.26
CA ASP A 245 -7.83 7.38 25.06
C ASP A 245 -8.67 8.31 24.18
N ALA A 246 -8.08 8.79 23.09
CA ALA A 246 -8.74 9.74 22.21
C ALA A 246 -10.00 9.12 21.59
N SER A 247 -11.14 9.81 21.69
CA SER A 247 -12.38 9.41 21.01
C SER A 247 -12.45 10.01 19.61
N LEU A 248 -13.23 9.38 18.72
CA LEU A 248 -13.49 9.96 17.40
C LEU A 248 -14.18 11.33 17.51
N SER A 249 -15.13 11.49 18.44
CA SER A 249 -15.81 12.77 18.67
C SER A 249 -14.82 13.89 19.03
N TYR A 250 -13.87 13.61 19.94
CA TYR A 250 -12.80 14.58 20.27
C TYR A 250 -11.98 14.97 19.04
N VAL A 251 -11.59 14.00 18.21
CA VAL A 251 -10.80 14.23 16.99
C VAL A 251 -11.57 15.05 15.96
N ILE A 252 -12.88 14.82 15.82
CA ILE A 252 -13.75 15.56 14.92
C ILE A 252 -13.94 16.99 15.45
N ASP A 253 -14.31 17.17 16.72
CA ASP A 253 -14.59 18.49 17.32
C ASP A 253 -13.34 19.39 17.45
N SER A 254 -12.17 18.79 17.72
CA SER A 254 -10.89 19.52 17.79
C SER A 254 -10.25 19.78 16.42
N SER A 255 -10.81 19.24 15.34
CA SER A 255 -10.27 19.39 13.99
C SER A 255 -10.41 20.81 13.46
N PRO A 256 -9.44 21.38 12.73
CA PRO A 256 -9.66 22.61 11.97
C PRO A 256 -10.68 22.43 10.83
N TYR A 257 -11.18 21.21 10.61
CA TYR A 257 -12.18 20.85 9.61
C TYR A 257 -13.46 20.28 10.27
N ALA A 258 -13.69 20.56 11.56
CA ALA A 258 -14.77 19.99 12.37
C ALA A 258 -16.14 20.01 11.67
N HIS A 259 -16.60 21.17 11.19
CA HIS A 259 -17.87 21.34 10.48
C HIS A 259 -18.05 20.34 9.32
N THR A 260 -17.02 20.22 8.48
CA THR A 260 -16.98 19.31 7.32
C THR A 260 -17.08 17.85 7.76
N LEU A 261 -16.42 17.48 8.86
CA LEU A 261 -16.42 16.12 9.41
C LEU A 261 -17.71 15.77 10.17
N GLN A 262 -18.30 16.73 10.88
CA GLN A 262 -19.58 16.58 11.60
C GLN A 262 -20.76 16.34 10.64
N SER A 263 -20.66 16.81 9.38
CA SER A 263 -21.63 16.50 8.31
C SER A 263 -21.60 15.03 7.81
N GLU A 264 -20.61 14.25 8.24
CA GLU A 264 -20.38 12.88 7.83
C GLU A 264 -20.46 11.89 8.99
N THR A 265 -21.12 10.75 8.77
CA THR A 265 -21.28 9.70 9.79
C THR A 265 -20.20 8.65 9.64
N TYR A 266 -19.66 8.20 10.75
CA TYR A 266 -18.59 7.19 10.81
C TYR A 266 -19.02 5.99 11.66
N ILE A 267 -18.50 4.82 11.31
CA ILE A 267 -18.65 3.56 12.06
C ILE A 267 -17.27 2.96 12.28
N GLU A 268 -17.02 2.39 13.46
CA GLU A 268 -15.76 1.68 13.71
C GLU A 268 -15.72 0.34 12.96
N LEU A 269 -14.53 -0.02 12.48
CA LEU A 269 -14.31 -1.30 11.81
C LEU A 269 -14.59 -2.46 12.79
N ASN A 270 -15.46 -3.40 12.42
CA ASN A 270 -15.83 -4.54 13.27
C ASN A 270 -15.41 -5.89 12.64
N SER A 271 -15.58 -6.98 13.39
CA SER A 271 -15.21 -8.35 12.95
C SER A 271 -15.89 -8.79 11.65
N GLU A 272 -17.15 -8.41 11.43
CA GLU A 272 -17.92 -8.79 10.23
C GLU A 272 -17.39 -8.08 8.97
N ILE A 273 -17.08 -6.78 9.08
CA ILE A 273 -16.44 -6.02 8.01
C ILE A 273 -15.03 -6.56 7.76
N CYS A 274 -14.29 -6.93 8.82
CA CYS A 274 -12.97 -7.55 8.71
C CYS A 274 -12.99 -8.89 7.97
N GLU A 275 -13.99 -9.74 8.20
CA GLU A 275 -14.20 -10.99 7.47
C GLU A 275 -14.46 -10.72 5.98
N LEU A 276 -15.34 -9.77 5.67
CA LEU A 276 -15.65 -9.40 4.29
C LEU A 276 -14.44 -8.79 3.55
N LEU A 277 -13.62 -7.98 4.22
CA LEU A 277 -12.35 -7.47 3.69
C LEU A 277 -11.30 -8.56 3.47
N ASN A 278 -11.36 -9.67 4.20
CA ASN A 278 -10.44 -10.80 4.04
C ASN A 278 -10.97 -11.91 3.12
N THR A 279 -12.19 -11.79 2.59
CA THR A 279 -12.77 -12.75 1.63
C THR A 279 -11.97 -12.82 0.32
N ASP A 280 -11.71 -14.03 -0.21
CA ASP A 280 -10.87 -14.23 -1.39
C ASP A 280 -11.48 -13.65 -2.68
N TRP A 281 -10.74 -12.74 -3.30
CA TRP A 281 -11.06 -12.09 -4.57
C TRP A 281 -11.11 -13.04 -5.79
N LEU A 282 -10.61 -14.27 -5.68
CA LEU A 282 -10.82 -15.31 -6.69
C LEU A 282 -12.29 -15.77 -6.73
N MET A 283 -12.98 -15.77 -5.58
CA MET A 283 -14.39 -16.14 -5.45
C MET A 283 -15.33 -14.94 -5.52
N GLY A 284 -14.85 -13.75 -5.12
CA GLY A 284 -15.53 -12.47 -5.27
C GLY A 284 -14.69 -11.42 -5.99
N PRO A 285 -14.54 -11.46 -7.33
CA PRO A 285 -13.74 -10.49 -8.09
C PRO A 285 -14.24 -9.04 -8.03
N GLN A 286 -15.47 -8.82 -7.54
CA GLN A 286 -16.01 -7.49 -7.26
C GLN A 286 -15.49 -6.90 -5.92
N LEU A 287 -15.02 -7.74 -5.00
CA LEU A 287 -14.70 -7.31 -3.63
C LEU A 287 -13.48 -6.38 -3.57
N ARG A 288 -12.58 -6.42 -4.55
CA ARG A 288 -11.48 -5.44 -4.68
C ARG A 288 -11.96 -3.99 -4.83
N TYR A 289 -13.13 -3.78 -5.44
CA TYR A 289 -13.75 -2.46 -5.55
C TYR A 289 -14.41 -2.06 -4.21
N PHE A 290 -15.12 -2.99 -3.56
CA PHE A 290 -15.62 -2.82 -2.18
C PHE A 290 -14.47 -2.41 -1.24
N CYS A 291 -13.35 -3.12 -1.24
CA CYS A 291 -12.18 -2.85 -0.38
C CYS A 291 -11.57 -1.45 -0.60
N ALA A 292 -11.69 -0.89 -1.80
CA ALA A 292 -11.24 0.47 -2.09
C ALA A 292 -12.26 1.51 -1.59
N GLN A 293 -13.55 1.30 -1.88
CA GLN A 293 -14.63 2.20 -1.48
C GLN A 293 -14.78 2.29 0.05
N VAL A 294 -14.63 1.18 0.78
CA VAL A 294 -14.72 1.12 2.25
C VAL A 294 -13.74 2.07 2.95
N PHE A 295 -12.53 2.20 2.44
CA PHE A 295 -11.50 3.05 3.06
C PHE A 295 -11.38 4.45 2.45
N ALA A 296 -12.15 4.76 1.39
CA ALA A 296 -12.24 6.10 0.86
C ALA A 296 -12.99 7.03 1.83
N GLY A 297 -12.26 7.96 2.45
CA GLY A 297 -12.80 8.82 3.50
C GLY A 297 -12.81 8.19 4.90
N ALA A 298 -12.07 7.10 5.13
CA ALA A 298 -11.87 6.57 6.47
C ALA A 298 -10.98 7.50 7.32
N ILE A 299 -11.16 7.51 8.63
CA ILE A 299 -10.27 8.15 9.61
C ILE A 299 -9.47 7.06 10.31
N LEU A 300 -8.15 7.22 10.33
CA LEU A 300 -7.23 6.42 11.14
C LEU A 300 -6.93 7.19 12.42
N LEU A 301 -7.15 6.58 13.59
CA LEU A 301 -6.95 7.22 14.90
C LEU A 301 -5.99 6.41 15.76
N GLU A 302 -4.81 6.97 16.01
CA GLU A 302 -3.89 6.51 17.05
C GLU A 302 -4.39 6.98 18.42
N SER A 303 -4.81 6.04 19.26
CA SER A 303 -5.55 6.35 20.50
C SER A 303 -4.67 6.83 21.67
N GLU A 304 -3.37 6.51 21.67
CA GLU A 304 -2.44 6.87 22.77
C GLU A 304 -2.02 8.35 22.72
N THR A 305 -1.80 8.87 21.52
CA THR A 305 -1.41 10.26 21.22
C THR A 305 -2.58 11.13 20.79
N GLY A 306 -3.64 10.52 20.27
CA GLY A 306 -4.75 11.19 19.58
C GLY A 306 -4.46 11.55 18.12
N GLN A 307 -3.31 11.15 17.57
CA GLN A 307 -2.97 11.45 16.17
C GLN A 307 -3.96 10.80 15.21
N ALA A 308 -4.53 11.62 14.32
CA ALA A 308 -5.59 11.22 13.41
C ALA A 308 -5.35 11.72 11.99
N MET A 309 -5.71 10.89 11.00
CA MET A 309 -5.59 11.22 9.59
C MET A 309 -6.81 10.74 8.79
N LEU A 310 -7.38 11.65 8.00
CA LEU A 310 -8.40 11.35 6.99
C LEU A 310 -7.74 10.74 5.74
N VAL A 311 -8.23 9.60 5.28
CA VAL A 311 -7.80 8.91 4.06
C VAL A 311 -8.56 9.51 2.86
N ASN A 312 -7.92 10.43 2.13
CA ASN A 312 -8.51 11.03 0.94
C ASN A 312 -8.53 10.07 -0.24
N SER A 313 -7.42 9.40 -0.56
CA SER A 313 -7.35 8.47 -1.69
C SER A 313 -6.64 7.18 -1.29
N ILE A 314 -7.12 6.05 -1.81
CA ILE A 314 -6.54 4.73 -1.54
C ILE A 314 -6.51 3.88 -2.82
N GLU A 315 -5.42 3.14 -3.00
CA GLU A 315 -5.23 2.18 -4.09
C GLU A 315 -5.05 0.77 -3.52
N VAL A 316 -5.82 -0.20 -4.01
CA VAL A 316 -5.86 -1.55 -3.40
C VAL A 316 -5.20 -2.59 -4.32
N TYR A 317 -4.38 -3.46 -3.72
CA TYR A 317 -3.50 -4.41 -4.40
C TYR A 317 -3.66 -5.82 -3.82
N GLY A 318 -3.89 -6.83 -4.67
CA GLY A 318 -4.05 -8.21 -4.21
C GLY A 318 -2.77 -8.78 -3.58
N ARG A 319 -2.88 -9.79 -2.70
CA ARG A 319 -1.74 -10.39 -1.99
C ARG A 319 -1.03 -11.51 -2.76
N THR A 320 -1.68 -12.12 -3.75
CA THR A 320 -1.15 -13.27 -4.51
C THR A 320 -0.89 -12.92 -5.98
N ILE A 321 -0.03 -13.68 -6.67
CA ILE A 321 0.34 -13.38 -8.08
C ILE A 321 -0.80 -13.65 -9.06
N SER A 322 -1.71 -14.57 -8.70
CA SER A 322 -2.92 -14.91 -9.45
C SER A 322 -3.98 -13.82 -9.36
N GLN A 323 -4.07 -13.13 -8.22
CA GLN A 323 -4.96 -11.96 -8.04
C GLN A 323 -4.32 -10.68 -8.64
N ASP A 324 -3.02 -10.45 -8.43
CA ASP A 324 -2.33 -9.23 -8.89
C ASP A 324 -0.81 -9.38 -9.10
N VAL A 325 -0.32 -8.94 -10.26
CA VAL A 325 1.13 -8.87 -10.55
C VAL A 325 1.84 -7.79 -9.70
N HIS A 326 1.09 -6.76 -9.27
CA HIS A 326 1.59 -5.59 -8.52
C HIS A 326 1.63 -5.77 -7.00
N ARG A 327 1.28 -6.97 -6.51
CA ARG A 327 1.28 -7.33 -5.08
C ARG A 327 2.56 -6.99 -4.33
N GLU A 328 2.43 -6.87 -3.01
CA GLU A 328 3.57 -6.83 -2.09
C GLU A 328 4.44 -8.10 -2.22
N ARG A 329 5.75 -7.90 -2.37
CA ARG A 329 6.68 -9.00 -2.66
C ARG A 329 7.43 -9.46 -1.40
N TYR A 330 7.01 -10.61 -0.90
CA TYR A 330 7.73 -11.40 0.12
C TYR A 330 9.07 -11.89 -0.42
N ILE A 331 10.11 -11.05 -0.29
CA ILE A 331 11.48 -11.37 -0.68
C ILE A 331 12.29 -11.55 0.60
N PHE A 332 12.66 -12.80 0.89
CA PHE A 332 13.76 -13.09 1.80
C PHE A 332 15.06 -12.57 1.19
N LYS A 333 15.82 -11.78 1.96
CA LYS A 333 17.15 -11.31 1.56
C LYS A 333 18.08 -11.41 2.75
N ASP A 334 19.24 -12.04 2.54
CA ASP A 334 20.27 -12.25 3.57
C ASP A 334 19.65 -12.87 4.84
N GLU A 335 18.85 -13.94 4.63
CA GLU A 335 18.05 -14.69 5.63
C GLU A 335 16.97 -13.89 6.39
N THR A 336 16.95 -12.56 6.29
CA THR A 336 15.86 -11.73 6.82
C THR A 336 14.62 -11.73 5.92
N LEU A 337 13.44 -11.94 6.52
CA LEU A 337 12.17 -11.57 5.91
C LEU A 337 12.03 -10.05 5.94
N ARG A 338 11.71 -9.43 4.80
CA ARG A 338 11.40 -7.99 4.76
C ARG A 338 10.17 -7.67 5.62
N ALA A 339 10.20 -6.51 6.29
CA ALA A 339 9.03 -5.96 6.95
C ALA A 339 7.86 -5.85 5.95
N SER A 340 6.73 -6.44 6.34
CA SER A 340 5.54 -6.62 5.50
C SER A 340 4.34 -5.92 6.14
N SER A 341 3.37 -5.51 5.33
CA SER A 341 2.06 -5.04 5.82
C SER A 341 1.09 -6.15 6.20
N LEU A 342 1.53 -7.41 6.31
CA LEU A 342 0.65 -8.49 6.78
C LEU A 342 0.22 -8.25 8.23
N PRO A 343 -1.09 -8.34 8.56
CA PRO A 343 -1.57 -8.13 9.91
C PRO A 343 -1.04 -9.22 10.86
N PRO A 344 -0.54 -8.85 12.06
CA PRO A 344 -0.09 -9.79 13.05
C PRO A 344 -1.29 -10.50 13.72
N VAL A 345 -1.01 -11.46 14.61
CA VAL A 345 -2.07 -12.21 15.32
C VAL A 345 -2.73 -11.36 16.43
N ASP A 346 -2.01 -10.35 16.92
CA ASP A 346 -2.40 -9.42 17.99
C ASP A 346 -2.78 -8.02 17.47
N SER A 347 -3.45 -7.95 16.31
CA SER A 347 -4.09 -6.72 15.83
C SER A 347 -5.49 -6.54 16.44
N ILE A 348 -5.87 -5.31 16.77
CA ILE A 348 -7.22 -4.96 17.30
C ILE A 348 -8.33 -5.50 16.38
N TYR A 349 -8.14 -5.32 15.07
CA TYR A 349 -9.08 -5.79 14.06
C TYR A 349 -8.64 -7.16 13.51
N PRO A 350 -9.51 -8.19 13.52
CA PRO A 350 -9.16 -9.52 13.05
C PRO A 350 -8.67 -9.51 11.60
N ASN A 351 -7.40 -9.87 11.38
CA ASN A 351 -6.80 -9.87 10.05
C ASN A 351 -6.81 -8.51 9.32
N VAL A 352 -6.78 -7.38 10.04
CA VAL A 352 -6.60 -6.03 9.48
C VAL A 352 -5.67 -5.20 10.38
N CYS A 353 -4.70 -4.48 9.81
CA CYS A 353 -3.87 -3.52 10.54
C CYS A 353 -3.47 -2.32 9.68
N VAL A 354 -3.08 -1.20 10.30
CA VAL A 354 -2.35 -0.12 9.63
C VAL A 354 -0.85 -0.31 9.84
N SER A 355 -0.03 -0.09 8.81
CA SER A 355 1.41 -0.30 8.88
C SER A 355 2.17 0.50 7.81
N TYR A 356 3.50 0.55 7.91
CA TYR A 356 4.35 1.01 6.82
C TYR A 356 4.95 -0.18 6.05
N ALA A 357 4.68 -0.26 4.75
CA ALA A 357 5.38 -1.16 3.83
C ALA A 357 6.68 -0.50 3.32
N MET A 358 7.79 -1.25 3.31
CA MET A 358 9.13 -0.73 2.95
C MET A 358 9.47 -1.01 1.48
N TYR A 359 9.32 0.00 0.61
CA TYR A 359 9.66 -0.09 -0.81
C TYR A 359 10.97 0.65 -1.12
N ALA A 360 12.06 -0.11 -1.18
CA ALA A 360 13.43 0.38 -1.33
C ALA A 360 13.82 1.37 -0.22
N LYS A 361 13.78 2.68 -0.49
CA LYS A 361 14.03 3.75 0.49
C LYS A 361 12.75 4.38 1.04
N ASN A 362 11.61 4.16 0.40
CA ASN A 362 10.37 4.86 0.72
C ASN A 362 9.51 4.01 1.69
N ARG A 363 8.81 4.71 2.59
CA ARG A 363 7.80 4.13 3.47
C ARG A 363 6.43 4.41 2.86
N SER A 364 5.67 3.36 2.55
CA SER A 364 4.29 3.49 2.08
C SER A 364 3.33 3.20 3.24
N LEU A 365 2.39 4.10 3.55
CA LEU A 365 1.36 3.82 4.56
C LEU A 365 0.29 2.89 3.95
N VAL A 366 0.04 1.76 4.61
CA VAL A 366 -0.78 0.66 4.08
C VAL A 366 -1.73 0.12 5.13
N ILE A 367 -3.01 0.03 4.77
CA ILE A 367 -4.01 -0.80 5.46
C ILE A 367 -3.83 -2.23 4.92
N GLY A 368 -3.33 -3.12 5.75
CA GLY A 368 -2.93 -4.47 5.38
C GLY A 368 -3.91 -5.53 5.85
N THR A 369 -4.38 -6.37 4.92
CA THR A 369 -5.20 -7.57 5.22
C THR A 369 -4.46 -8.83 4.75
N LYS A 370 -5.04 -10.02 4.93
CA LYS A 370 -4.49 -11.28 4.38
C LYS A 370 -4.71 -11.41 2.87
N THR A 371 -5.73 -10.73 2.32
CA THR A 371 -6.11 -10.82 0.89
C THR A 371 -5.61 -9.65 0.05
N PHE A 372 -5.39 -8.47 0.65
CA PHE A 372 -4.88 -7.29 -0.05
C PHE A 372 -3.97 -6.38 0.81
N GLY A 373 -3.36 -5.39 0.17
CA GLY A 373 -2.82 -4.18 0.81
C GLY A 373 -3.43 -2.93 0.17
N GLY A 374 -4.03 -2.05 0.97
CA GLY A 374 -4.59 -0.77 0.58
C GLY A 374 -3.59 0.35 0.86
N TYR A 375 -2.99 0.88 -0.20
CA TYR A 375 -1.97 1.92 -0.15
C TYR A 375 -2.66 3.27 -0.15
N ILE A 376 -2.50 4.03 0.92
CA ILE A 376 -3.06 5.37 1.01
C ILE A 376 -2.22 6.28 0.11
N THR A 377 -2.86 7.01 -0.80
CA THR A 377 -2.20 7.86 -1.82
C THR A 377 -2.55 9.34 -1.71
N SER A 378 -3.47 9.69 -0.81
CA SER A 378 -3.59 11.05 -0.25
C SER A 378 -4.27 10.99 1.12
N GLY A 379 -3.92 11.93 2.00
CA GLY A 379 -4.57 12.09 3.31
C GLY A 379 -4.26 13.45 3.96
N VAL A 380 -5.00 13.76 5.02
CA VAL A 380 -4.88 15.03 5.78
C VAL A 380 -4.86 14.73 7.26
N MET A 381 -3.95 15.35 8.02
CA MET A 381 -3.96 15.24 9.49
C MET A 381 -5.16 16.02 10.04
N LEU A 382 -5.76 15.53 11.12
CA LEU A 382 -6.90 16.19 11.77
C LEU A 382 -6.50 17.02 12.99
N ASN A 383 -5.32 16.82 13.57
CA ASN A 383 -4.87 17.50 14.80
C ASN A 383 -4.22 18.88 14.57
N GLY A 384 -4.50 19.54 13.44
CA GLY A 384 -3.95 20.86 13.13
C GLY A 384 -3.98 21.17 11.64
N LYS A 385 -3.74 22.44 11.29
CA LYS A 385 -3.76 22.93 9.89
C LYS A 385 -2.51 22.53 9.11
N SER A 386 -2.30 21.22 8.94
CA SER A 386 -1.31 20.67 8.02
C SER A 386 -1.79 20.82 6.57
N MET A 387 -0.88 21.09 5.62
CA MET A 387 -1.21 20.86 4.21
C MET A 387 -1.44 19.35 3.96
N PRO A 388 -2.43 18.97 3.14
CA PRO A 388 -2.63 17.60 2.69
C PRO A 388 -1.36 16.96 2.10
N GLU A 389 -1.12 15.69 2.39
CA GLU A 389 -0.04 14.92 1.77
C GLU A 389 -0.61 14.09 0.59
N ILE A 390 0.13 14.05 -0.52
CA ILE A 390 -0.17 13.26 -1.73
C ILE A 390 1.02 12.36 -2.06
N GLY A 391 0.73 11.10 -2.38
CA GLY A 391 1.69 10.03 -2.50
C GLY A 391 1.57 9.02 -1.35
N PRO A 392 2.39 7.94 -1.35
CA PRO A 392 2.28 6.87 -0.37
C PRO A 392 3.02 7.16 0.95
N SER A 393 3.89 8.17 0.99
CA SER A 393 4.72 8.49 2.13
C SER A 393 4.14 9.69 2.89
N PHE A 394 3.77 9.45 4.15
CA PHE A 394 3.24 10.46 5.07
C PHE A 394 4.29 10.82 6.09
N SER A 395 4.64 12.11 6.14
CA SER A 395 5.68 12.68 7.00
C SER A 395 5.18 12.99 8.41
N GLN A 396 3.89 13.26 8.58
CA GLN A 396 3.30 13.68 9.85
C GLN A 396 2.66 12.52 10.65
N PHE A 397 2.12 11.50 9.99
CA PHE A 397 1.45 10.34 10.61
C PHE A 397 2.42 9.20 10.98
N VAL A 398 3.39 9.47 11.86
CA VAL A 398 4.57 8.60 12.06
C VAL A 398 4.32 7.42 13.00
N LEU A 399 3.82 6.32 12.43
CA LEU A 399 3.60 5.06 13.15
C LEU A 399 4.91 4.37 13.60
N THR A 400 5.01 4.09 14.91
CA THR A 400 5.95 3.08 15.45
C THR A 400 5.29 1.68 15.44
N LYS A 401 6.06 0.62 15.76
CA LYS A 401 5.51 -0.74 15.90
C LYS A 401 4.47 -0.88 17.04
N HIS A 402 4.48 0.02 18.03
CA HIS A 402 3.48 0.05 19.10
C HIS A 402 2.20 0.70 18.57
N LEU A 403 2.31 1.96 18.18
CA LEU A 403 1.22 2.80 17.67
C LEU A 403 0.46 2.13 16.51
N ALA A 404 1.17 1.46 15.59
CA ALA A 404 0.57 0.74 14.45
C ALA A 404 -0.43 -0.37 14.85
N ARG A 405 -0.35 -0.91 16.07
CA ARG A 405 -1.29 -1.89 16.62
C ARG A 405 -2.54 -1.25 17.22
N ASN A 406 -2.40 -0.01 17.68
CA ASN A 406 -3.39 0.73 18.46
C ASN A 406 -4.12 1.79 17.59
N ILE A 407 -3.99 1.69 16.26
CA ILE A 407 -4.78 2.46 15.30
C ILE A 407 -6.20 1.90 15.23
N LYS A 408 -7.16 2.67 15.74
CA LYS A 408 -8.58 2.48 15.48
C LYS A 408 -8.90 2.97 14.06
N ILE A 409 -9.80 2.28 13.36
CA ILE A 409 -10.16 2.56 11.97
C ILE A 409 -11.65 2.84 11.91
N TYR A 410 -12.00 4.08 11.54
CA TYR A 410 -13.38 4.54 11.39
C TYR A 410 -13.68 4.74 9.91
N ILE A 411 -14.63 4.00 9.35
CA ILE A 411 -15.01 4.11 7.93
C ILE A 411 -16.24 5.02 7.78
N ASN A 412 -16.27 5.81 6.70
CA ASN A 412 -17.41 6.67 6.41
C ASN A 412 -18.63 5.81 6.06
N LYS A 413 -19.76 6.02 6.74
CA LYS A 413 -20.96 5.19 6.62
C LYS A 413 -21.54 5.18 5.20
N LYS A 414 -21.64 6.36 4.57
CA LYS A 414 -22.15 6.50 3.19
C LYS A 414 -21.23 5.78 2.19
N SER A 415 -19.91 5.85 2.39
CA SER A 415 -18.94 5.10 1.58
C SER A 415 -19.02 3.58 1.82
N PHE A 416 -19.29 3.13 3.04
CA PHE A 416 -19.59 1.72 3.32
C PHE A 416 -20.88 1.27 2.62
N GLU A 417 -21.94 2.07 2.66
CA GLU A 417 -23.23 1.84 1.96
C GLU A 417 -23.03 1.70 0.43
N ASP A 418 -22.31 2.64 -0.19
CA ASP A 418 -21.88 2.56 -1.60
C ASP A 418 -21.12 1.25 -1.87
N ALA A 419 -20.22 0.85 -0.98
CA ALA A 419 -19.45 -0.38 -1.10
C ALA A 419 -20.34 -1.64 -0.99
N GLN A 420 -21.41 -1.63 -0.18
CA GLN A 420 -22.34 -2.77 -0.08
C GLN A 420 -23.02 -3.07 -1.42
N ILE A 421 -23.38 -2.03 -2.18
CA ILE A 421 -23.97 -2.17 -3.52
C ILE A 421 -22.99 -2.88 -4.46
N ILE A 422 -21.72 -2.48 -4.43
CA ILE A 422 -20.62 -3.08 -5.19
C ILE A 422 -20.40 -4.55 -4.77
N ALA A 423 -20.36 -4.85 -3.46
CA ALA A 423 -20.13 -6.20 -2.95
C ALA A 423 -21.23 -7.19 -3.35
N ASN A 424 -22.49 -6.74 -3.35
CA ASN A 424 -23.65 -7.55 -3.73
C ASN A 424 -23.76 -7.75 -5.25
N ASN A 425 -23.22 -6.85 -6.07
CA ASN A 425 -23.19 -7.00 -7.53
C ASN A 425 -21.88 -7.65 -8.02
N ARG A 426 -21.92 -8.97 -8.25
CA ARG A 426 -20.79 -9.77 -8.79
C ARG A 426 -20.23 -9.28 -10.13
N GLU A 427 -21.02 -8.57 -10.95
CA GLU A 427 -20.57 -8.03 -12.25
C GLU A 427 -19.89 -6.65 -12.16
N SER A 428 -19.77 -6.07 -10.96
CA SER A 428 -19.09 -4.79 -10.76
C SER A 428 -17.62 -4.86 -11.17
N LYS A 429 -17.22 -4.00 -12.11
CA LYS A 429 -15.86 -3.91 -12.68
C LYS A 429 -15.16 -2.57 -12.38
N GLN A 430 -15.85 -1.67 -11.68
CA GLN A 430 -15.46 -0.28 -11.39
C GLN A 430 -16.14 0.19 -10.09
N LEU A 431 -15.69 1.34 -9.56
CA LEU A 431 -16.25 2.00 -8.38
C LEU A 431 -17.43 2.91 -8.75
N TYR A 432 -17.24 3.75 -9.77
CA TYR A 432 -18.22 4.75 -10.21
C TYR A 432 -18.46 4.65 -11.72
N GLY A 433 -19.62 5.12 -12.19
CA GLY A 433 -19.94 5.23 -13.62
C GLY A 433 -19.24 6.38 -14.36
N PHE A 434 -18.37 7.12 -13.68
CA PHE A 434 -17.70 8.33 -14.19
C PHE A 434 -16.23 8.35 -13.74
N ALA A 435 -15.42 9.22 -14.36
CA ALA A 435 -13.99 9.39 -14.05
C ALA A 435 -13.20 8.07 -14.05
N ILE A 436 -13.53 7.17 -14.99
CA ILE A 436 -12.99 5.80 -15.16
C ILE A 436 -11.45 5.76 -15.05
N LEU A 437 -10.75 6.68 -15.72
CA LEU A 437 -9.29 6.78 -15.69
C LEU A 437 -8.73 7.19 -14.31
N SER A 438 -9.46 7.98 -13.53
CA SER A 438 -9.09 8.36 -12.16
C SER A 438 -9.16 7.19 -11.18
N GLN A 439 -9.95 6.15 -11.52
CA GLN A 439 -10.07 4.91 -10.76
C GLN A 439 -8.93 3.91 -11.04
N LEU A 440 -8.07 4.18 -12.03
CA LEU A 440 -6.86 3.40 -12.30
C LEU A 440 -5.75 3.77 -11.31
N ARG A 441 -5.02 2.75 -10.86
CA ARG A 441 -3.93 2.85 -9.87
C ARG A 441 -2.70 3.53 -10.50
N ASN A 442 -1.93 4.31 -9.72
CA ASN A 442 -0.80 5.11 -10.24
C ASN A 442 0.46 4.26 -10.49
N LEU A 443 0.37 3.37 -11.48
CA LEU A 443 1.35 2.34 -11.81
C LEU A 443 2.38 2.82 -12.85
N ARG A 444 3.64 2.40 -12.70
CA ARG A 444 4.76 2.80 -13.59
C ARG A 444 5.28 1.69 -14.52
N SER A 445 4.73 0.47 -14.45
CA SER A 445 5.23 -0.67 -15.23
C SER A 445 4.18 -1.77 -15.37
N LEU A 446 4.51 -2.86 -16.08
CA LEU A 446 3.67 -4.04 -16.28
C LEU A 446 2.35 -3.75 -17.03
N PHE A 447 2.36 -2.74 -17.89
CA PHE A 447 1.29 -2.37 -18.84
C PHE A 447 0.87 -3.51 -19.79
N HIS A 448 1.69 -4.55 -19.94
CA HIS A 448 1.32 -5.78 -20.65
C HIS A 448 0.49 -6.79 -19.82
N CYS A 449 0.17 -6.48 -18.55
CA CYS A 449 -0.56 -7.36 -17.63
C CYS A 449 -1.97 -6.82 -17.35
N PRO A 450 -3.04 -7.66 -17.38
CA PRO A 450 -4.42 -7.21 -17.17
C PRO A 450 -4.65 -6.49 -15.83
N SER A 451 -3.97 -6.91 -14.74
CA SER A 451 -4.21 -6.31 -13.42
C SER A 451 -3.74 -4.85 -13.30
N THR A 452 -2.96 -4.34 -14.26
CA THR A 452 -2.60 -2.92 -14.37
C THR A 452 -3.82 -2.03 -14.63
N TYR A 453 -4.85 -2.55 -15.30
CA TYR A 453 -6.05 -1.80 -15.70
C TYR A 453 -7.24 -2.03 -14.75
N ILE A 454 -6.98 -2.59 -13.57
CA ILE A 454 -8.00 -2.75 -12.52
C ILE A 454 -8.29 -1.41 -11.86
N MET A 455 -9.56 -0.99 -11.92
CA MET A 455 -10.09 0.24 -11.35
C MET A 455 -10.25 0.20 -9.81
N CYS A 456 -9.17 -0.07 -9.07
CA CYS A 456 -9.16 -0.16 -7.60
C CYS A 456 -8.47 1.04 -6.92
N ARG A 457 -8.70 2.24 -7.45
CA ARG A 457 -8.33 3.52 -6.82
C ARG A 457 -9.59 4.30 -6.46
N ALA A 458 -9.87 4.42 -5.18
CA ALA A 458 -11.01 5.18 -4.67
C ALA A 458 -10.57 6.53 -4.10
N THR A 459 -11.49 7.48 -4.00
CA THR A 459 -11.26 8.78 -3.35
C THR A 459 -12.50 9.17 -2.55
N SER A 460 -12.27 9.79 -1.38
CA SER A 460 -13.29 10.10 -0.38
C SER A 460 -14.41 10.95 -0.98
N ARG A 461 -15.63 10.80 -0.46
CA ARG A 461 -16.80 11.53 -0.96
C ARG A 461 -16.61 13.06 -0.88
N LEU A 462 -15.81 13.54 0.07
CA LEU A 462 -15.40 14.95 0.23
C LEU A 462 -14.39 15.45 -0.82
N MET A 463 -13.67 14.54 -1.50
CA MET A 463 -12.60 14.86 -2.45
C MET A 463 -12.79 14.20 -3.83
N ASN A 464 -14.00 13.71 -4.13
CA ASN A 464 -14.30 13.01 -5.38
C ASN A 464 -14.65 13.96 -6.54
N ASP A 465 -14.01 15.13 -6.60
CA ASP A 465 -14.15 16.12 -7.67
C ASP A 465 -12.87 16.27 -8.50
N HIS A 466 -12.98 16.85 -9.69
CA HIS A 466 -11.84 16.97 -10.61
C HIS A 466 -10.64 17.74 -10.05
N PRO A 467 -10.80 18.86 -9.29
CA PRO A 467 -9.66 19.57 -8.72
C PRO A 467 -9.00 18.88 -7.51
N THR A 468 -9.72 18.01 -6.81
CA THR A 468 -9.31 17.42 -5.50
C THR A 468 -8.83 15.98 -5.59
N ARG A 469 -9.10 15.27 -6.69
CA ARG A 469 -8.49 13.97 -6.98
C ARG A 469 -7.01 14.14 -7.38
N PRO A 470 -6.06 13.41 -6.75
CA PRO A 470 -4.68 13.43 -7.21
C PRO A 470 -4.53 12.85 -8.62
N TYR A 471 -3.76 13.51 -9.48
CA TYR A 471 -3.45 13.06 -10.83
C TYR A 471 -2.64 11.77 -10.82
N THR A 472 -2.87 10.91 -11.81
CA THR A 472 -2.03 9.75 -12.14
C THR A 472 -1.46 9.90 -13.55
N ILE A 473 -0.60 8.97 -13.98
CA ILE A 473 -0.18 8.90 -15.40
C ILE A 473 -1.36 8.82 -16.39
N PHE A 474 -2.54 8.38 -15.96
CA PHE A 474 -3.77 8.25 -16.77
C PHE A 474 -4.66 9.50 -16.76
N THR A 475 -4.39 10.50 -15.92
CA THR A 475 -5.23 11.71 -15.80
C THR A 475 -4.46 13.02 -15.81
N TYR A 476 -3.12 12.99 -15.84
CA TYR A 476 -2.29 14.19 -15.98
C TYR A 476 -2.60 15.00 -17.25
N ALA A 477 -3.02 14.34 -18.33
CA ALA A 477 -3.50 14.98 -19.55
C ALA A 477 -4.75 15.85 -19.34
N ASP A 478 -5.48 15.66 -18.24
CA ASP A 478 -6.70 16.40 -17.89
C ASP A 478 -6.38 17.62 -16.98
N SER A 479 -5.10 18.02 -16.86
CA SER A 479 -4.69 19.14 -15.99
C SER A 479 -4.70 20.48 -16.72
N ASP A 480 -5.50 21.43 -16.21
CA ASP A 480 -5.63 22.80 -16.74
C ASP A 480 -4.33 23.62 -16.64
N LYS A 481 -3.41 23.24 -15.76
CA LYS A 481 -2.12 23.94 -15.56
C LYS A 481 -1.03 23.54 -16.57
N VAL A 482 -1.32 22.61 -17.47
CA VAL A 482 -0.33 21.95 -18.33
C VAL A 482 -0.53 22.32 -19.80
N PRO A 483 0.46 22.90 -20.50
CA PRO A 483 0.35 23.26 -21.91
C PRO A 483 -0.10 22.09 -22.79
N LEU A 484 -0.98 22.38 -23.75
CA LEU A 484 -1.61 21.39 -24.65
C LEU A 484 -0.59 20.48 -25.35
N ASP A 485 0.55 21.04 -25.77
CA ASP A 485 1.59 20.34 -26.52
C ASP A 485 2.88 20.16 -25.70
N SER A 486 2.76 20.05 -24.38
CA SER A 486 3.88 19.62 -23.54
C SER A 486 4.06 18.10 -23.61
N ASP A 487 5.30 17.62 -23.74
CA ASP A 487 5.61 16.19 -23.84
C ASP A 487 4.98 15.35 -22.72
N ALA A 488 4.95 15.88 -21.48
CA ALA A 488 4.33 15.21 -20.34
C ALA A 488 2.81 15.00 -20.52
N ARG A 489 2.12 15.95 -21.18
CA ARG A 489 0.70 15.81 -21.54
C ARG A 489 0.51 14.75 -22.61
N VAL A 490 1.33 14.77 -23.67
CA VAL A 490 1.33 13.77 -24.75
C VAL A 490 1.62 12.36 -24.22
N ALA A 491 2.56 12.23 -23.26
CA ALA A 491 2.84 10.99 -22.56
C ALA A 491 1.61 10.47 -21.77
N SER A 492 0.90 11.36 -21.07
CA SER A 492 -0.33 10.97 -20.36
C SER A 492 -1.47 10.59 -21.32
N GLU A 493 -1.63 11.29 -22.45
CA GLU A 493 -2.59 10.93 -23.50
C GLU A 493 -2.28 9.55 -24.14
N LEU A 494 -1.01 9.16 -24.26
CA LEU A 494 -0.63 7.80 -24.63
C LEU A 494 -1.15 6.77 -23.60
N PHE A 495 -0.99 7.04 -22.31
CA PHE A 495 -1.52 6.17 -21.25
C PHE A 495 -3.05 6.14 -21.23
N GLN A 496 -3.73 7.25 -21.50
CA GLN A 496 -5.19 7.28 -21.68
C GLN A 496 -5.62 6.39 -22.85
N THR A 497 -4.98 6.54 -24.02
CA THR A 497 -5.26 5.75 -25.22
C THR A 497 -5.08 4.25 -24.97
N VAL A 498 -3.94 3.88 -24.36
CA VAL A 498 -3.62 2.49 -23.98
C VAL A 498 -4.60 1.93 -22.96
N ALA A 499 -4.99 2.71 -21.95
CA ALA A 499 -5.92 2.27 -20.92
C ALA A 499 -7.34 2.07 -21.46
N LEU A 500 -7.86 3.03 -22.23
CA LEU A 500 -9.20 2.93 -22.81
C LEU A 500 -9.31 1.74 -23.78
N ALA A 501 -8.30 1.50 -24.61
CA ALA A 501 -8.27 0.35 -25.51
C ALA A 501 -8.29 -1.01 -24.78
N VAL A 502 -7.67 -1.12 -23.59
CA VAL A 502 -7.73 -2.34 -22.77
C VAL A 502 -9.03 -2.44 -21.96
N LEU A 503 -9.62 -1.31 -21.54
CA LEU A 503 -10.89 -1.30 -20.81
C LEU A 503 -12.09 -1.65 -21.72
N ASP A 504 -12.06 -1.22 -22.98
CA ASP A 504 -13.09 -1.53 -23.99
C ASP A 504 -12.85 -2.90 -24.66
N GLY A 505 -11.66 -3.10 -25.25
CA GLY A 505 -11.29 -4.33 -25.97
C GLY A 505 -10.88 -5.51 -25.09
N GLY A 506 -10.69 -5.31 -23.78
CA GLY A 506 -10.25 -6.36 -22.86
C GLY A 506 -8.93 -7.00 -23.28
N TYR A 507 -8.91 -8.33 -23.37
CA TYR A 507 -7.76 -9.10 -23.87
C TYR A 507 -7.39 -8.83 -25.34
N GLN A 508 -8.28 -8.21 -26.11
CA GLN A 508 -8.05 -7.84 -27.52
C GLN A 508 -7.68 -6.36 -27.69
N GLY A 509 -7.45 -5.61 -26.61
CA GLY A 509 -7.08 -4.20 -26.68
C GLY A 509 -5.79 -3.95 -27.49
N THR A 510 -5.90 -3.20 -28.58
CA THR A 510 -4.79 -2.79 -29.46
C THR A 510 -4.45 -1.32 -29.32
N LEU A 511 -3.20 -0.97 -29.60
CA LEU A 511 -2.75 0.41 -29.79
C LEU A 511 -2.61 0.69 -31.29
N GLU A 512 -3.39 1.62 -31.80
CA GLU A 512 -3.38 1.99 -33.23
C GLU A 512 -2.18 2.87 -33.57
N LYS A 513 -1.50 2.56 -34.68
CA LYS A 513 -0.31 3.28 -35.19
C LYS A 513 -0.62 4.77 -35.43
N ASN A 514 -1.84 5.07 -35.83
CA ASN A 514 -2.29 6.44 -36.12
C ASN A 514 -2.39 7.32 -34.86
N ASP A 515 -2.76 6.76 -33.69
CA ASP A 515 -2.77 7.51 -32.44
C ASP A 515 -1.35 7.84 -31.99
N VAL A 516 -0.42 6.88 -32.06
CA VAL A 516 1.00 7.10 -31.75
C VAL A 516 1.63 8.13 -32.72
N LEU A 517 1.28 8.06 -34.02
CA LEU A 517 1.70 9.06 -35.02
C LEU A 517 1.10 10.45 -34.76
N ARG A 518 -0.14 10.56 -34.24
CA ARG A 518 -0.75 11.83 -33.84
C ARG A 518 -0.04 12.43 -32.63
N LEU A 519 0.20 11.60 -31.61
CA LEU A 519 0.87 11.99 -30.36
C LEU A 519 2.29 12.48 -30.62
N ARG A 520 3.12 11.69 -31.33
CA ARG A 520 4.51 12.07 -31.64
C ARG A 520 4.64 13.41 -32.38
N LYS A 521 3.69 13.76 -33.24
CA LYS A 521 3.69 15.04 -33.99
C LYS A 521 3.48 16.28 -33.10
N ARG A 522 3.13 16.10 -31.82
CA ARG A 522 2.99 17.16 -30.81
C ARG A 522 4.13 17.19 -29.79
N CYS A 523 5.06 16.23 -29.83
CA CYS A 523 6.26 16.28 -29.01
C CYS A 523 7.39 17.06 -29.70
N GLU A 524 8.22 17.71 -28.89
CA GLU A 524 9.54 18.21 -29.33
C GLU A 524 10.56 17.05 -29.36
N GLU A 525 11.74 17.22 -29.96
CA GLU A 525 12.76 16.17 -29.98
C GLU A 525 13.38 15.98 -28.59
N GLY A 526 13.09 14.85 -27.93
CA GLY A 526 13.48 14.54 -26.56
C GLY A 526 13.05 13.14 -26.11
N GLU A 527 13.25 12.81 -24.83
CA GLU A 527 13.15 11.42 -24.32
C GLU A 527 11.73 10.81 -24.49
N ILE A 528 10.66 11.62 -24.46
CA ILE A 528 9.28 11.16 -24.67
C ILE A 528 9.00 10.94 -26.17
N TYR A 529 9.52 11.80 -27.04
CA TYR A 529 9.49 11.61 -28.50
C TYR A 529 10.24 10.33 -28.89
N ASP A 530 11.40 10.07 -28.28
CA ASP A 530 12.16 8.84 -28.47
C ASP A 530 11.35 7.62 -28.01
N CYS A 531 10.65 7.68 -26.88
CA CYS A 531 9.72 6.62 -26.46
C CYS A 531 8.63 6.37 -27.52
N LEU A 532 8.06 7.44 -28.10
CA LEU A 532 7.03 7.33 -29.14
C LEU A 532 7.58 6.80 -30.49
N GLN A 533 8.78 7.22 -30.91
CA GLN A 533 9.49 6.64 -32.06
C GLN A 533 9.78 5.16 -31.85
N ASN A 534 10.34 4.77 -30.70
CA ASN A 534 10.58 3.37 -30.36
C ASN A 534 9.30 2.52 -30.32
N ILE A 535 8.13 3.10 -30.04
CA ILE A 535 6.83 2.43 -30.15
C ILE A 535 6.41 2.28 -31.62
N LEU A 536 6.60 3.31 -32.45
CA LEU A 536 6.31 3.25 -33.90
C LEU A 536 7.14 2.19 -34.63
N ASP A 537 8.37 1.95 -34.19
CA ASP A 537 9.26 0.93 -34.77
C ASP A 537 8.78 -0.51 -34.48
N LEU A 538 7.95 -0.73 -33.45
CA LEU A 538 7.32 -2.04 -33.21
C LEU A 538 6.36 -2.43 -34.34
N TYR A 539 5.73 -1.45 -34.99
CA TYR A 539 4.87 -1.66 -36.16
C TYR A 539 5.64 -1.80 -37.48
N LEU A 540 6.98 -1.81 -37.44
CA LEU A 540 7.86 -2.13 -38.58
C LEU A 540 8.41 -3.57 -38.49
N MET A 541 8.14 -4.28 -37.38
CA MET A 541 8.53 -5.69 -37.20
C MET A 541 7.44 -6.69 -37.66
N VAL A 542 6.33 -6.18 -38.18
CA VAL A 542 5.22 -6.96 -38.75
C VAL A 542 4.70 -6.22 -39.98
N ASP A 543 4.74 -6.86 -41.15
CA ASP A 543 4.33 -6.24 -42.43
C ASP A 543 2.85 -5.80 -42.37
N ASP A 544 2.57 -4.63 -42.95
CA ASP A 544 1.26 -3.95 -42.99
C ASP A 544 0.51 -3.81 -41.64
N CYS A 545 1.22 -3.90 -40.52
CA CYS A 545 0.66 -3.76 -39.18
C CYS A 545 0.15 -2.33 -38.90
N SER A 546 -1.18 -2.18 -38.78
CA SER A 546 -1.86 -0.96 -38.34
C SER A 546 -2.00 -0.84 -36.82
N SER A 547 -2.04 -1.97 -36.10
CA SER A 547 -2.28 -2.03 -34.67
C SER A 547 -1.48 -3.14 -33.98
N ILE A 548 -1.05 -2.90 -32.75
CA ILE A 548 -0.33 -3.90 -31.93
C ILE A 548 -1.11 -4.21 -30.65
N SER A 549 -1.16 -5.47 -30.26
CA SER A 549 -1.75 -5.87 -28.97
C SER A 549 -1.03 -5.18 -27.80
N ILE A 550 -1.80 -4.72 -26.80
CA ILE A 550 -1.26 -4.09 -25.60
C ILE A 550 -0.87 -5.15 -24.56
N LEU A 551 -1.81 -6.05 -24.26
CA LEU A 551 -1.60 -7.13 -23.30
C LEU A 551 -0.67 -8.21 -23.89
N GLY A 552 0.16 -8.81 -23.03
CA GLY A 552 1.26 -9.71 -23.42
C GLY A 552 2.49 -9.02 -24.05
N ASN A 553 2.33 -7.83 -24.64
CA ASN A 553 3.38 -7.14 -25.40
C ASN A 553 4.48 -6.52 -24.51
N ARG A 554 5.51 -7.32 -24.22
CA ARG A 554 6.67 -6.92 -23.41
C ARG A 554 7.52 -5.81 -24.04
N ALA A 555 7.49 -5.64 -25.36
CA ALA A 555 8.27 -4.62 -26.06
C ALA A 555 7.61 -3.23 -25.89
N LEU A 556 6.31 -3.13 -26.15
CA LEU A 556 5.51 -1.93 -25.87
C LEU A 556 5.58 -1.56 -24.38
N ASN A 557 5.44 -2.56 -23.50
CA ASN A 557 5.59 -2.36 -22.05
C ASN A 557 6.92 -1.69 -21.65
N LEU A 558 8.04 -2.01 -22.31
CA LEU A 558 9.33 -1.41 -21.99
C LEU A 558 9.30 0.10 -22.25
N GLN A 559 8.79 0.51 -23.41
CA GLN A 559 8.70 1.93 -23.76
C GLN A 559 7.66 2.67 -22.91
N LEU A 560 6.53 2.02 -22.58
CA LEU A 560 5.57 2.56 -21.61
C LEU A 560 6.15 2.66 -20.19
N THR A 561 7.06 1.77 -19.78
CA THR A 561 7.76 1.88 -18.48
C THR A 561 8.70 3.09 -18.48
N ASN A 562 9.50 3.26 -19.55
CA ASN A 562 10.37 4.43 -19.72
C ASN A 562 9.55 5.73 -19.69
N CYS A 563 8.46 5.79 -20.45
CA CYS A 563 7.56 6.96 -20.54
C CYS A 563 6.90 7.30 -19.19
N ALA A 564 6.51 6.30 -18.40
CA ALA A 564 5.95 6.52 -17.05
C ALA A 564 7.00 7.04 -16.05
N ASP A 565 8.27 6.65 -16.22
CA ASP A 565 9.37 7.16 -15.42
C ASP A 565 9.72 8.62 -15.77
N LEU A 566 9.64 9.01 -17.05
CA LEU A 566 9.82 10.38 -17.54
C LEU A 566 8.68 11.32 -17.13
N LEU A 567 7.43 10.84 -17.08
CA LEU A 567 6.26 11.62 -16.68
C LEU A 567 6.23 11.95 -15.17
N TRP A 568 6.96 11.19 -14.34
CA TRP A 568 6.86 11.27 -12.89
C TRP A 568 7.19 12.65 -12.25
N PRO A 569 8.24 13.40 -12.66
CA PRO A 569 8.54 14.70 -12.06
C PRO A 569 7.42 15.71 -12.31
N SER A 570 6.90 15.77 -13.54
CA SER A 570 5.79 16.64 -13.94
C SER A 570 4.50 16.29 -13.19
N LEU A 571 4.25 14.98 -12.98
CA LEU A 571 3.12 14.47 -12.19
C LEU A 571 3.19 14.90 -10.72
N ALA A 572 4.38 14.98 -10.13
CA ALA A 572 4.54 15.48 -8.76
C ALA A 572 4.17 16.96 -8.67
N ILE A 573 4.69 17.80 -9.57
CA ILE A 573 4.44 19.24 -9.61
C ILE A 573 2.94 19.55 -9.83
N ALA A 574 2.26 18.84 -10.73
CA ALA A 574 0.81 19.05 -10.91
C ALA A 574 -0.02 18.66 -9.68
N ASN A 575 0.44 17.70 -8.87
CA ASN A 575 -0.23 17.33 -7.63
C ASN A 575 -0.05 18.36 -6.50
N GLU A 576 0.94 19.26 -6.55
CA GLU A 576 1.03 20.41 -5.63
C GLU A 576 -0.22 21.32 -5.74
N ALA A 577 -0.79 21.43 -6.95
CA ALA A 577 -2.06 22.14 -7.15
C ALA A 577 -3.25 21.43 -6.48
N VAL A 578 -3.24 20.10 -6.46
CA VAL A 578 -4.30 19.28 -5.83
C VAL A 578 -4.19 19.36 -4.31
N VAL A 579 -2.99 19.39 -3.74
CA VAL A 579 -2.76 19.65 -2.30
C VAL A 579 -3.46 20.94 -1.86
N GLN A 580 -3.30 22.02 -2.63
CA GLN A 580 -4.00 23.29 -2.35
C GLN A 580 -5.52 23.15 -2.52
N ALA A 581 -6.00 22.51 -3.60
CA ALA A 581 -7.43 22.34 -3.84
C ALA A 581 -8.13 21.53 -2.73
N ILE A 582 -7.48 20.50 -2.17
CA ILE A 582 -7.99 19.72 -1.04
C ILE A 582 -8.11 20.63 0.21
N ALA A 583 -7.08 21.42 0.51
CA ALA A 583 -7.11 22.36 1.65
C ALA A 583 -8.22 23.40 1.49
N ASP A 584 -8.29 24.04 0.31
CA ASP A 584 -9.35 24.97 -0.10
C ASP A 584 -10.76 24.39 0.09
N THR A 585 -10.98 23.12 -0.28
CA THR A 585 -12.28 22.45 -0.13
C THR A 585 -12.64 22.18 1.32
N LEU A 586 -11.68 21.73 2.14
CA LEU A 586 -11.91 21.49 3.57
C LEU A 586 -12.19 22.79 4.34
N GLU A 587 -11.54 23.91 3.98
CA GLU A 587 -11.78 25.21 4.61
C GLU A 587 -13.06 25.89 4.11
N LYS A 588 -13.39 25.84 2.81
CA LYS A 588 -14.65 26.43 2.29
C LYS A 588 -15.88 25.78 2.91
N ALA A 589 -15.83 24.47 3.13
CA ALA A 589 -16.89 23.72 3.78
C ALA A 589 -17.15 24.11 5.25
N SER A 590 -16.30 24.94 5.88
CA SER A 590 -16.51 25.47 7.24
C SER A 590 -16.94 26.94 7.31
N VAL A 591 -17.30 27.58 6.17
CA VAL A 591 -17.57 29.03 6.10
C VAL A 591 -19.00 29.38 5.64
N PHE A 592 -19.70 28.48 4.95
CA PHE A 592 -20.91 28.85 4.21
C PHE A 592 -22.15 29.22 5.06
N ASP A 593 -22.20 28.83 6.33
CA ASP A 593 -23.38 29.00 7.21
C ASP A 593 -23.20 30.12 8.26
N THR A 594 -22.29 31.08 8.03
CA THR A 594 -22.07 32.26 8.90
C THR A 594 -22.57 33.59 8.32
N VAL A 595 -23.64 33.58 7.50
CA VAL A 595 -24.21 34.75 6.82
C VAL A 595 -25.74 34.80 6.93
#